data_AF-A0A522D6B2-F1
#
_entry.id   AF-A0A522D6B2-F1
#
_cell.length_a   1.000
_cell.length_b   1.000
_cell.length_c   1.000
_cell.angle_alpha   90.00
_cell.angle_beta   90.00
_cell.angle_gamma   90.00
#
_symmetry.space_group_name_H-M   'P 1'
#
loop_
_entity.id
_entity.type
_entity.pdbx_description
1 polymer ?
#
loop_
_entity_poly.entity_id
_entity_poly.type
_entity_poly.pdbx_seq_one_letter_code
_entity_poly.pdbx_strand_id
1 'polypeptide(L)' 'MKFEVTANDLVEWGSAGLVFLSGAMTGHYAAIGMSTVQWAGAAAAILGSVTVAVAVRVWPPQRVKVED' A
#
# COMPACT_ATOMS: atom_id res chain seq x y z
N MET A 1 16.44 23.48 0.52
CA MET A 1 16.20 22.06 0.81
C MET A 1 15.93 21.36 -0.50
N LYS A 2 16.86 20.54 -0.98
CA LYS A 2 16.72 19.82 -2.24
C LYS A 2 16.00 18.51 -1.88
N PHE A 3 14.71 18.44 -2.14
CA PHE A 3 13.94 17.21 -1.94
C PHE A 3 14.26 16.26 -3.09
N GLU A 4 15.40 15.58 -3.01
CA GLU A 4 15.72 14.47 -3.91
C GLU A 4 14.90 13.25 -3.47
N VAL A 5 13.62 13.23 -3.86
CA VAL A 5 12.74 12.07 -3.68
C VAL A 5 13.20 10.99 -4.65
N THR A 6 13.77 9.91 -4.11
CA THR A 6 14.19 8.76 -4.92
C THR A 6 12.97 7.88 -5.24
N ALA A 7 13.02 7.16 -6.36
CA ALA A 7 11.93 6.24 -6.74
C ALA A 7 11.59 5.21 -5.65
N ASN A 8 12.59 4.73 -4.88
CA ASN A 8 12.36 3.87 -3.72
C ASN A 8 11.53 4.56 -2.63
N ASP A 9 11.82 5.82 -2.29
CA ASP A 9 11.04 6.57 -1.30
C ASP A 9 9.59 6.74 -1.75
N LEU A 10 9.39 7.01 -3.05
CA LEU A 10 8.05 7.15 -3.63
C LEU A 10 7.24 5.85 -3.54
N VAL A 11 7.88 4.70 -3.77
CA VAL A 11 7.23 3.38 -3.70
C VAL A 11 6.97 2.97 -2.24
N GLU A 12 7.87 3.32 -1.32
CA GLU A 12 7.73 3.05 0.11
C GLU A 12 6.64 3.89 0.77
N TRP A 13 6.52 5.16 0.40
CA TRP A 13 5.43 6.05 0.82
C TRP A 13 4.12 5.73 0.10
N GLY A 14 4.18 5.40 -1.19
CA GLY A 14 3.00 5.04 -1.99
C GLY A 14 2.31 3.79 -1.47
N SER A 15 3.07 2.75 -1.13
CA SER A 15 2.53 1.50 -0.56
C SER A 15 1.90 1.71 0.82
N ALA A 16 2.49 2.55 1.68
CA ALA A 16 1.88 2.93 2.95
C ALA A 16 0.59 3.74 2.76
N GLY A 17 0.59 4.70 1.83
CA GLY A 17 -0.59 5.47 1.46
C GLY A 17 -1.73 4.58 0.97
N LEU A 18 -1.42 3.52 0.23
CA LEU A 18 -2.40 2.58 -0.29
C LEU A 18 -3.13 1.82 0.83
N VAL A 19 -2.39 1.35 1.84
CA VAL A 19 -2.98 0.73 3.05
C VAL A 19 -3.84 1.73 3.81
N PHE A 20 -3.32 2.94 4.01
CA PHE A 20 -4.03 3.99 4.74
C PHE A 20 -5.34 4.40 4.05
N LEU A 21 -5.31 4.63 2.74
CA LEU A 21 -6.50 4.98 1.96
C LEU A 21 -7.53 3.86 1.93
N SER A 22 -7.08 2.60 1.80
CA SER A 22 -7.96 1.44 1.84
C SER A 22 -8.67 1.32 3.20
N GLY A 23 -7.94 1.52 4.31
CA GLY A 23 -8.51 1.55 5.65
C GLY A 23 -9.46 2.73 5.87
N ALA A 24 -9.08 3.94 5.43
CA ALA A 24 -9.88 5.15 5.58
C ALA A 24 -11.20 5.07 4.80
N MET A 25 -11.17 4.60 3.55
CA MET A 25 -12.38 4.39 2.75
C MET A 25 -13.26 3.31 3.37
N THR A 26 -12.68 2.19 3.82
CA THR A 26 -13.42 1.13 4.50
C THR A 26 -14.12 1.66 5.75
N GLY A 27 -13.44 2.48 6.56
CA GLY A 27 -14.02 3.11 7.74
C GLY A 27 -15.17 4.08 7.40
N HIS A 28 -15.01 4.87 6.34
CA HIS A 28 -16.08 5.75 5.86
C HIS A 28 -17.32 4.98 5.43
N TYR A 29 -17.15 3.94 4.61
CA TYR A 29 -18.28 3.13 4.16
C TYR A 29 -18.88 2.24 5.28
N ALA A 30 -18.07 1.83 6.26
CA ALA A 30 -18.55 1.16 7.45
C ALA A 30 -19.51 2.05 8.26
N ALA A 31 -19.25 3.36 8.35
CA ALA A 31 -20.09 4.32 9.04
C ALA A 31 -21.44 4.58 8.34
N ILE A 32 -21.52 4.39 7.02
CA ILE A 32 -22.75 4.58 6.22
C ILE A 32 -23.61 3.31 6.20
N GLY A 33 -23.06 2.18 6.68
CA GLY A 33 -23.70 0.87 6.66
C GLY A 33 -23.32 0.07 5.42
N MET A 34 -22.32 -0.80 5.56
CA MET A 34 -21.90 -1.75 4.53
C MET A 34 -22.58 -3.10 4.69
N SER A 35 -23.03 -3.69 3.57
CA SER A 35 -23.47 -5.08 3.53
C SER A 35 -22.30 -6.06 3.70
N THR A 36 -22.58 -7.31 4.05
CA THR A 36 -21.55 -8.33 4.34
C THR A 36 -20.58 -8.57 3.17
N VAL A 37 -21.07 -8.48 1.93
CA VAL A 37 -20.24 -8.63 0.72
C VAL A 37 -19.28 -7.45 0.56
N GLN A 38 -19.72 -6.23 0.91
CA GLN A 38 -18.88 -5.04 0.85
C GLN A 38 -17.79 -5.06 1.91
N TRP A 39 -18.09 -5.57 3.11
CA TRP A 39 -17.07 -5.83 4.15
C TRP A 39 -16.02 -6.85 3.69
N ALA A 40 -16.45 -7.94 3.05
CA ALA A 40 -15.53 -8.94 2.52
C ALA A 40 -14.61 -8.35 1.44
N GLY A 41 -15.15 -7.55 0.52
CA GLY A 41 -14.37 -6.85 -0.50
C GLY A 41 -13.41 -5.81 0.10
N ALA A 42 -13.85 -5.06 1.11
CA ALA A 42 -13.03 -4.09 1.81
C ALA A 42 -11.86 -4.76 2.55
N ALA A 43 -12.12 -5.88 3.25
CA ALA A 43 -11.07 -6.67 3.88
C ALA A 43 -10.05 -7.20 2.86
N ALA A 44 -10.50 -7.71 1.71
CA ALA A 44 -9.62 -8.16 0.64
C ALA A 44 -8.75 -7.01 0.07
N ALA A 45 -9.31 -5.81 -0.08
CA ALA A 45 -8.58 -4.64 -0.53
C ALA A 45 -7.49 -4.21 0.47
N ILE A 46 -7.79 -4.21 1.77
CA ILE A 46 -6.81 -3.90 2.82
C ILE A 46 -5.68 -4.93 2.80
N LEU A 47 -6.01 -6.22 2.76
CA LEU A 47 -5.03 -7.30 2.71
C LEU A 47 -4.15 -7.24 1.45
N GLY A 48 -4.73 -6.93 0.29
CA GLY A 48 -3.99 -6.71 -0.94
C GLY A 48 -3.02 -5.52 -0.83
N SER A 49 -3.48 -4.42 -0.22
CA SER A 49 -2.65 -3.23 0.03
C SER A 49 -1.46 -3.54 0.95
N VAL A 50 -1.70 -4.30 2.03
CA VAL A 50 -0.65 -4.74 2.96
C VAL A 50 0.34 -5.65 2.25
N THR A 51 -0.12 -6.55 1.38
CA THR A 51 0.75 -7.43 0.59
C THR A 51 1.70 -6.64 -0.30
N VAL A 52 1.22 -5.57 -0.94
CA VAL A 52 2.07 -4.65 -1.73
C VAL A 52 3.09 -3.95 -0.84
N ALA A 53 2.70 -3.46 0.34
CA ALA A 53 3.62 -2.84 1.28
C ALA A 53 4.70 -3.81 1.79
N VAL A 54 4.34 -5.07 2.04
CA VAL A 54 5.29 -6.13 2.41
C VAL A 54 6.24 -6.42 1.25
N ALA A 55 5.73 -6.54 0.01
CA ALA A 55 6.58 -6.76 -1.16
C ALA A 55 7.62 -5.65 -1.33
N VAL A 56 7.22 -4.39 -1.12
CA VAL A 56 8.13 -3.24 -1.21
C VAL A 56 9.16 -3.21 -0.08
N ARG A 57 8.72 -3.44 1.17
CA ARG A 57 9.55 -3.18 2.36
C ARG A 57 10.34 -4.39 2.86
N VAL A 58 9.80 -5.59 2.69
CA VAL A 58 10.40 -6.85 3.18
C VAL A 58 11.16 -7.58 2.06
N TRP A 59 10.70 -7.46 0.82
CA TRP A 59 11.35 -8.04 -0.36
C TRP A 59 11.78 -6.97 -1.37
N PRO A 60 12.64 -6.01 -0.97
CA PRO A 60 13.15 -5.04 -1.93
C PRO A 60 13.90 -5.80 -3.05
N PRO A 61 13.66 -5.45 -4.32
CA PRO A 61 14.38 -6.07 -5.42
C PRO A 61 15.88 -5.86 -5.23
N GLN A 62 16.66 -6.94 -5.21
CA GLN A 62 18.13 -6.84 -5.17
C GLN A 62 18.57 -6.00 -6.37
N ARG A 63 19.31 -4.91 -6.11
CA ARG A 63 19.94 -4.13 -7.17
C ARG A 63 20.93 -5.05 -7.88
N VAL A 64 20.58 -5.49 -9.08
CA VAL A 64 21.51 -6.20 -9.96
C VAL A 64 22.62 -5.20 -10.27
N LYS A 65 23.78 -5.41 -9.66
CA LYS A 65 24.99 -4.64 -9.97
C LYS A 65 25.42 -5.09 -11.36
N VAL A 66 25.09 -4.30 -12.37
CA VAL A 66 25.69 -4.47 -13.70
C VAL A 66 27.14 -4.01 -13.53
N GLU A 67 28.05 -4.99 -13.47
CA GLU A 67 29.49 -4.74 -13.50
C GLU A 67 29.89 -4.75 -14.97
N ASP A 68 30.41 -3.59 -15.44
CA ASP A 68 30.87 -3.36 -16.81
C ASP A 68 32.10 -4.20 -17.18
#